data_AF-A0A0F5W593-F1
#
_entry.id   AF-A0A0F5W593-F1
#
_cell.length_a   1.000
_cell.length_b   1.000
_cell.length_c   1.000
_cell.angle_alpha   90.00
_cell.angle_beta   90.00
_cell.angle_gamma   90.00
#
_symmetry.space_group_name_H-M   'P 1'
#
loop_
_entity.id
_entity.type
_entity.pdbx_description
1 polymer ?
#
loop_
_entity_poly.entity_id
_entity_poly.type
_entity_poly.pdbx_seq_one_letter_code
_entity_poly.pdbx_strand_id
1 'polypeptide(L)'
;MHLPEDQLRAGHIPADLYRQIPSGTDMRQVVIVQQAPRSYTGPIVLTLLVITGSIAVLLVIAFVAQVVAGAAVAVLSATGGIGYSISRKSSRKKEPPSLSK
;
A
#
# COMPACT_ATOMS: atom_id res chain seq x y z
N MET A 1 36.39 -5.50 -6.25
CA MET A 1 37.22 -6.65 -5.87
C MET A 1 36.28 -7.82 -5.57
N HIS A 2 35.86 -8.56 -6.61
CA HIS A 2 35.26 -9.89 -6.48
C HIS A 2 36.43 -10.87 -6.57
N LEU A 3 36.73 -11.59 -5.51
CA LEU A 3 37.90 -12.48 -5.45
C LEU A 3 37.55 -13.97 -5.23
N PRO A 4 36.50 -14.37 -4.50
CA PRO A 4 36.24 -15.80 -4.26
C PRO A 4 35.60 -16.50 -5.47
N GLU A 5 34.56 -15.88 -6.03
CA GLU A 5 33.79 -16.40 -7.17
C GLU A 5 34.61 -16.56 -8.45
N ASP A 6 35.52 -15.62 -8.73
CA ASP A 6 36.40 -15.68 -9.91
C ASP A 6 37.50 -16.74 -9.73
N GLN A 7 38.00 -16.94 -8.50
CA GLN A 7 38.93 -18.03 -8.18
C GLN A 7 38.28 -19.40 -8.30
N LEU A 8 37.03 -19.55 -7.83
CA LEU A 8 36.24 -20.77 -8.00
C LEU A 8 35.98 -21.08 -9.48
N ARG A 9 35.66 -20.07 -10.29
CA ARG A 9 35.49 -20.22 -11.74
C ARG A 9 36.79 -20.58 -12.47
N ALA A 10 37.93 -20.14 -11.95
CA ALA A 10 39.26 -20.51 -12.42
C ALA A 10 39.74 -21.91 -11.95
N GLY A 11 38.90 -22.66 -11.21
CA GLY A 11 39.26 -23.98 -10.68
C GLY A 11 40.22 -23.93 -9.48
N HIS A 12 40.40 -22.74 -8.88
CA HIS A 12 41.18 -22.57 -7.66
C HIS A 12 40.29 -22.64 -6.41
N ILE A 13 40.81 -23.29 -5.38
CA ILE A 13 40.17 -23.36 -4.06
C ILE A 13 40.44 -22.02 -3.35
N PRO A 14 39.40 -21.27 -2.94
CA PRO A 14 39.57 -20.01 -2.22
C PRO A 14 40.38 -20.21 -0.93
N ALA A 15 41.25 -19.26 -0.60
CA ALA A 15 42.09 -19.31 0.60
C ALA A 15 41.27 -19.45 1.91
N ASP A 16 40.03 -18.96 1.92
CA ASP A 16 39.13 -19.07 3.06
C ASP A 16 38.57 -20.49 3.25
N LEU A 17 38.44 -21.26 2.16
CA LEU A 17 38.04 -22.66 2.19
C LEU A 17 39.18 -23.56 2.68
N TYR A 18 40.44 -23.22 2.38
CA TYR A 18 41.61 -23.94 2.92
C TYR A 18 41.62 -24.01 4.44
N ARG A 19 41.13 -22.96 5.13
CA ARG A 19 41.06 -22.92 6.60
C ARG A 19 39.94 -23.79 7.18
N GLN A 20 38.97 -24.17 6.37
CA GLN A 20 37.83 -25.00 6.77
C GLN A 20 38.05 -26.50 6.46
N ILE A 21 39.10 -26.83 5.71
CA ILE A 21 39.46 -28.23 5.39
C ILE A 21 40.24 -28.81 6.57
N PRO A 22 39.81 -29.96 7.15
CA PRO A 22 40.55 -30.65 8.18
C PRO A 22 41.98 -31.02 7.74
N SER A 23 42.95 -30.91 8.65
CA SER A 23 44.33 -31.29 8.39
C SER A 23 44.43 -32.80 8.08
N GLY A 24 45.07 -33.15 6.97
CA GLY A 24 45.21 -34.55 6.51
C GLY A 24 44.19 -35.00 5.46
N THR A 25 43.26 -34.14 5.06
CA THR A 25 42.35 -34.41 3.93
C THR A 25 43.08 -34.27 2.59
N ASP A 26 42.98 -35.30 1.74
CA ASP A 26 43.50 -35.25 0.37
C ASP A 26 42.69 -34.26 -0.47
N MET A 27 43.35 -33.18 -0.89
CA MET A 27 42.74 -32.11 -1.68
C MET A 27 42.25 -32.57 -3.06
N ARG A 28 42.77 -33.69 -3.57
CA ARG A 28 42.30 -34.28 -4.83
C ARG A 28 40.91 -34.91 -4.72
N GLN A 29 40.41 -35.13 -3.50
CA GLN A 29 39.10 -35.75 -3.23
C GLN A 29 38.07 -34.76 -2.66
N VAL A 30 38.41 -33.47 -2.54
CA VAL A 30 37.49 -32.46 -1.99
C VAL A 30 36.54 -31.98 -3.08
N VAL A 31 35.24 -32.20 -2.88
CA VAL A 31 34.17 -31.70 -3.76
C VAL A 31 33.54 -30.47 -3.10
N ILE A 32 33.74 -29.30 -3.70
CA ILE A 32 33.12 -28.05 -3.24
C ILE A 32 31.74 -27.94 -3.87
N VAL A 33 30.69 -28.19 -3.06
CA VAL A 33 29.31 -28.01 -3.51
C VAL A 33 28.92 -26.55 -3.33
N GLN A 34 28.79 -25.81 -4.44
CA GLN A 34 28.18 -24.48 -4.40
C GLN A 34 26.67 -24.63 -4.22
N GLN A 35 26.18 -24.39 -3.00
CA GLN A 35 24.75 -24.19 -2.81
C GLN A 35 24.37 -22.82 -3.37
N ALA A 36 23.47 -22.78 -4.36
CA ALA A 36 22.89 -21.52 -4.79
C ALA A 36 22.23 -20.84 -3.58
N PRO A 37 22.58 -19.58 -3.26
CA PRO A 37 22.04 -18.90 -2.10
C PRO A 37 20.52 -18.74 -2.28
N ARG A 38 19.74 -19.58 -1.60
CA ARG A 38 18.29 -19.42 -1.50
C ARG A 38 18.00 -18.26 -0.56
N SER A 39 17.90 -17.05 -1.10
CA SER A 39 17.51 -15.87 -0.34
C SER A 39 16.04 -15.54 -0.57
N TYR A 40 15.24 -15.64 0.50
CA TYR A 40 13.84 -15.23 0.49
C TYR A 40 13.65 -13.73 0.76
N THR A 41 14.73 -13.02 1.10
CA THR A 41 14.69 -11.59 1.44
C THR A 41 14.16 -10.75 0.28
N GLY A 42 14.59 -11.03 -0.96
CA GLY A 42 14.11 -10.30 -2.15
C GLY A 42 12.59 -10.42 -2.33
N PRO A 43 12.05 -11.66 -2.43
CA PRO A 43 10.61 -11.88 -2.52
C PRO A 43 9.81 -11.27 -1.35
N ILE A 44 10.30 -11.38 -0.10
CA ILE A 44 9.62 -10.84 1.08
C ILE A 44 9.56 -9.31 1.06
N VAL A 45 10.66 -8.64 0.72
CA VAL A 45 10.69 -7.17 0.63
C VAL A 45 9.76 -6.69 -0.49
N LEU A 46 9.73 -7.40 -1.61
CA LEU A 46 8.85 -7.07 -2.73
C LEU A 46 7.37 -7.15 -2.33
N THR A 47 6.96 -8.22 -1.65
CA THR A 47 5.55 -8.37 -1.24
C THR A 47 5.16 -7.31 -0.22
N LEU A 48 6.02 -7.01 0.76
CA LEU A 48 5.76 -5.93 1.72
C LEU A 48 5.60 -4.59 1.03
N LEU A 49 6.50 -4.25 0.10
CA LEU A 49 6.45 -2.98 -0.63
C LEU A 49 5.17 -2.86 -1.47
N VAL A 50 4.76 -3.92 -2.15
CA VAL A 50 3.52 -3.94 -2.95
C VAL A 50 2.29 -3.78 -2.07
N ILE A 51 2.22 -4.48 -0.93
CA ILE A 51 1.07 -4.40 -0.02
C ILE A 51 0.98 -3.00 0.58
N THR A 52 2.07 -2.50 1.17
CA THR A 52 2.10 -1.17 1.79
C THR A 52 1.82 -0.07 0.76
N GLY A 53 2.40 -0.17 -0.44
CA GLY A 53 2.15 0.76 -1.54
C GLY A 53 0.69 0.75 -1.99
N SER A 54 0.08 -0.42 -2.12
CA SER A 54 -1.33 -0.55 -2.49
C SER A 54 -2.26 0.07 -1.45
N ILE A 55 -2.00 -0.19 -0.17
CA ILE A 55 -2.76 0.42 0.94
C ILE A 55 -2.63 1.94 0.89
N ALA A 56 -1.41 2.47 0.72
CA ALA A 56 -1.19 3.91 0.62
C ALA A 56 -1.97 4.54 -0.54
N VAL A 57 -1.97 3.91 -1.73
CA VAL A 57 -2.74 4.39 -2.89
C VAL A 57 -4.24 4.40 -2.58
N LEU A 58 -4.77 3.35 -1.97
CA LEU A 58 -6.19 3.30 -1.59
C LEU A 58 -6.56 4.38 -0.58
N LEU A 59 -5.69 4.65 0.40
CA LEU A 59 -5.90 5.72 1.37
C LEU A 59 -5.88 7.11 0.72
N VAL A 60 -4.97 7.34 -0.24
CA VAL A 60 -4.94 8.60 -1.00
C VAL A 60 -6.23 8.80 -1.78
N ILE A 61 -6.72 7.77 -2.47
CA ILE A 61 -7.99 7.83 -3.21
C ILE A 61 -9.16 8.12 -2.25
N ALA A 62 -9.24 7.41 -1.13
CA ALA A 62 -10.27 7.62 -0.12
C ALA A 62 -10.23 9.05 0.45
N PHE A 63 -9.03 9.56 0.73
CA PHE A 63 -8.83 10.92 1.21
C PHE A 63 -9.30 11.97 0.19
N VAL A 64 -8.92 11.83 -1.08
CA VAL A 64 -9.39 12.74 -2.14
C VAL A 64 -10.91 12.70 -2.26
N ALA A 65 -11.52 11.52 -2.21
CA ALA A 65 -12.98 11.38 -2.25
C ALA A 65 -13.66 12.08 -1.06
N GLN A 66 -13.10 11.96 0.16
CA GLN A 66 -13.58 12.66 1.34
C GLN A 66 -13.49 14.18 1.20
N VAL A 67 -12.38 14.68 0.67
CA VAL A 67 -12.19 16.13 0.44
C VAL A 67 -13.24 16.65 -0.55
N VAL A 68 -13.47 15.94 -1.65
CA VAL A 68 -14.48 16.32 -2.66
C VAL A 68 -15.88 16.28 -2.06
N ALA A 69 -16.23 15.20 -1.35
CA ALA A 69 -17.54 15.08 -0.70
C ALA A 69 -17.75 16.16 0.36
N GLY A 70 -16.75 16.42 1.19
CA GLY A 70 -16.77 17.46 2.21
C GLY A 70 -16.90 18.86 1.60
N ALA A 71 -16.19 19.15 0.51
CA ALA A 71 -16.31 20.40 -0.22
C ALA A 71 -17.72 20.59 -0.81
N ALA A 72 -18.30 19.54 -1.40
CA ALA A 72 -19.66 19.59 -1.91
C ALA A 72 -20.67 19.90 -0.79
N VAL A 73 -20.59 19.17 0.33
CA VAL A 73 -21.44 19.43 1.50
C VAL A 73 -21.25 20.86 2.02
N ALA A 74 -20.00 21.34 2.13
CA ALA A 74 -19.72 22.70 2.59
C ALA A 74 -20.33 23.76 1.68
N VAL A 75 -20.24 23.61 0.36
CA VAL A 75 -20.85 24.53 -0.62
C VAL A 75 -22.37 24.48 -0.52
N LEU A 76 -22.98 23.30 -0.48
CA LEU A 76 -24.44 23.16 -0.33
C LEU A 76 -24.94 23.72 1.00
N SER A 77 -24.21 23.53 2.09
CA SER A 77 -24.54 24.12 3.39
C SER A 77 -24.39 25.65 3.38
N ALA A 78 -23.39 26.18 2.68
CA ALA A 78 -23.20 27.63 2.52
C ALA A 78 -24.27 28.27 1.61
N THR A 79 -24.72 27.58 0.56
CA THR A 79 -25.76 28.07 -0.38
C THR A 79 -27.19 27.75 0.04
N GLY A 80 -27.40 26.72 0.86
CA GLY A 80 -28.70 26.34 1.42
C GLY A 80 -29.31 27.35 2.40
N GLY A 81 -28.56 28.39 2.78
CA GLY A 81 -29.10 29.55 3.50
C GLY A 81 -29.69 30.66 2.60
N ILE A 82 -29.49 30.61 1.27
CA ILE A 82 -29.81 31.72 0.36
C ILE A 82 -30.95 31.37 -0.64
N GLY A 83 -31.51 30.16 -0.60
CA GLY A 83 -32.53 29.71 -1.55
C GLY A 83 -33.79 29.16 -0.90
N TYR A 84 -34.88 29.94 -0.98
CA TYR A 84 -36.27 29.60 -0.69
C TYR A 84 -36.74 29.63 0.78
N SER A 85 -36.84 30.85 1.33
CA SER A 85 -37.98 31.14 2.19
C SER A 85 -39.25 31.10 1.31
N ILE A 86 -39.81 29.90 1.09
CA ILE A 86 -41.21 29.81 0.65
C ILE A 86 -42.02 30.38 1.82
N SER A 87 -42.36 31.67 1.73
CA SER A 87 -43.48 32.22 2.48
C SER A 87 -44.71 31.44 2.06
N ARG A 88 -45.00 30.37 2.80
CA ARG A 88 -46.25 29.63 2.71
C ARG A 88 -47.34 30.60 3.13
N LYS A 89 -47.84 31.39 2.17
CA LYS A 89 -49.00 32.26 2.33
C LYS A 89 -50.17 31.33 2.64
N SER A 90 -50.51 31.21 3.92
CA SER A 90 -51.66 30.45 4.38
C SER A 90 -52.91 31.09 3.78
N SER A 91 -53.40 30.51 2.68
CA SER A 91 -54.73 30.82 2.19
C SER A 91 -55.72 30.25 3.19
N ARG A 92 -56.07 31.08 4.17
CA ARG A 92 -57.14 30.85 5.15
C ARG A 92 -58.43 30.63 4.36
N LYS A 93 -58.77 29.35 4.15
CA LYS A 93 -60.07 28.94 3.64
C LYS A 93 -61.11 29.48 4.63
N LYS A 94 -61.86 30.52 4.25
CA LYS A 94 -63.00 31.00 5.03
C LYS A 94 -64.00 29.85 5.13
N GLU A 95 -64.27 29.39 6.35
CA GLU A 95 -65.44 28.54 6.63
C GLU A 95 -66.71 29.28 6.20
N PRO A 96 -67.66 28.62 5.51
CA PRO A 96 -68.96 29.19 5.26
C PRO A 96 -69.75 29.30 6.57
N PRO A 97 -70.57 30.35 6.76
CA PRO A 97 -71.29 30.55 8.01
C PRO A 97 -72.32 29.44 8.18
N SER A 98 -72.28 28.79 9.35
CA SER A 98 -73.37 27.95 9.83
C SER A 98 -74.62 28.82 10.00
N LEU A 99 -75.62 28.58 9.16
CA LEU A 99 -76.92 29.22 9.27
C LEU A 99 -77.67 28.60 10.46
N SER A 100 -77.83 29.39 11.50
CA SER A 100 -78.73 29.13 12.63
C SER A 100 -80.18 29.36 12.19
N LYS A 101 -81.02 28.33 12.28
CA LYS A 101 -82.35 28.32 12.94
C LYS A 101 -83.06 26.98 12.72
#